data_AF-K0C348-F1
#
_entry.id   AF-K0C348-F1
#
_cell.length_a   1.000
_cell.length_b   1.000
_cell.length_c   1.000
_cell.angle_alpha   90.00
_cell.angle_beta   90.00
_cell.angle_gamma   90.00
#
_symmetry.space_group_name_H-M   'P 1'
#
loop_
_entity.id
_entity.type
_entity.pdbx_description
1 polymer ?
#
loop_
_entity_poly.entity_id
_entity_poly.type
_entity_poly.pdbx_seq_one_letter_code
_entity_poly.pdbx_strand_id
1 'polypeptide(L)'
;MKFKFFNALAVTFLASTSAFALDAKFADESWDGVTVPTGQQCQKFGGINPATPKLIVSEIPAESNALVLEYSDRNYEVMDNGGHGIMKFIIDPQKSQVEVPSVLGHTFDIPKEFTLIEAHRSPSWDKAGAYMPPCSGGKNNEYYVTIKAVKDDKVTASTVLEMGKY
;
A
#
# COMPACT_ATOMS: atom_id res chain seq x y z
N MET A 1 -60.41 -31.67 -10.39
CA MET A 1 -59.30 -31.12 -9.58
C MET A 1 -58.39 -30.31 -10.49
N LYS A 2 -58.31 -28.97 -10.32
CA LYS A 2 -57.39 -28.11 -11.07
C LYS A 2 -56.25 -27.69 -10.14
N PHE A 3 -55.07 -28.29 -10.31
CA PHE A 3 -53.85 -27.85 -9.62
C PHE A 3 -53.32 -26.59 -10.31
N LYS A 4 -53.26 -25.47 -9.57
CA LYS A 4 -52.56 -24.26 -10.00
C LYS A 4 -51.11 -24.38 -9.55
N PHE A 5 -50.19 -24.49 -10.50
CA PHE A 5 -48.76 -24.34 -10.25
C PHE A 5 -48.44 -22.85 -10.06
N PHE A 6 -47.97 -22.48 -8.87
CA PHE A 6 -47.34 -21.18 -8.62
C PHE A 6 -45.84 -21.33 -8.89
N ASN A 7 -45.35 -20.70 -9.97
CA ASN A 7 -43.92 -20.52 -10.18
C ASN A 7 -43.42 -19.42 -9.25
N ALA A 8 -42.71 -19.79 -8.19
CA ALA A 8 -41.98 -18.84 -7.35
C ALA A 8 -40.65 -18.50 -8.03
N LEU A 9 -40.56 -17.29 -8.59
CA LEU A 9 -39.33 -16.75 -9.16
C LEU A 9 -38.43 -16.31 -8.00
N ALA A 10 -37.39 -17.09 -7.69
CA ALA A 10 -36.40 -16.74 -6.68
C ALA A 10 -35.47 -15.65 -7.23
N VAL A 11 -35.60 -14.43 -6.70
CA VAL A 11 -34.68 -13.32 -6.98
C VAL A 11 -33.47 -13.47 -6.07
N THR A 12 -32.36 -13.95 -6.61
CA THR A 12 -31.05 -13.91 -5.94
C THR A 12 -30.52 -12.49 -5.94
N PHE A 13 -30.54 -11.83 -4.79
CA PHE A 13 -29.85 -10.56 -4.55
C PHE A 13 -28.33 -10.81 -4.54
N LEU A 14 -27.63 -10.36 -5.58
CA LEU A 14 -26.17 -10.28 -5.55
C LEU A 14 -25.78 -9.11 -4.65
N ALA A 15 -25.30 -9.41 -3.44
CA ALA A 15 -24.72 -8.41 -2.56
C ALA A 15 -23.36 -7.98 -3.14
N SER A 16 -23.30 -6.79 -3.74
CA SER A 16 -22.05 -6.16 -4.13
C SER A 16 -21.24 -5.85 -2.87
N THR A 17 -20.10 -6.52 -2.68
CA THR A 17 -19.16 -6.21 -1.61
C THR A 17 -18.40 -4.95 -1.98
N SER A 18 -18.98 -3.77 -1.73
CA SER A 18 -18.23 -2.52 -1.73
C SER A 18 -17.20 -2.61 -0.61
N ALA A 19 -15.92 -2.73 -0.95
CA ALA A 19 -14.86 -2.54 0.02
C ALA A 19 -15.00 -1.12 0.58
N PHE A 20 -14.96 -0.98 1.92
CA PHE A 20 -14.98 0.35 2.54
C PHE A 20 -13.71 1.12 2.13
N ALA A 21 -13.78 2.44 2.12
CA ALA A 21 -12.59 3.26 1.89
C ALA A 21 -11.89 3.52 3.24
N LEU A 22 -10.56 3.32 3.26
CA LEU A 22 -9.70 3.77 4.36
C LEU A 22 -9.35 5.25 4.14
N ASP A 23 -8.96 5.94 5.21
CA ASP A 23 -8.24 7.21 5.09
C ASP A 23 -6.75 7.01 5.43
N ALA A 24 -5.88 7.73 4.74
CA ALA A 24 -4.44 7.65 4.93
C ALA A 24 -3.78 9.00 4.67
N LYS A 25 -2.85 9.37 5.54
CA LYS A 25 -2.06 10.60 5.43
C LYS A 25 -0.64 10.40 5.90
N PHE A 26 0.25 11.31 5.50
CA PHE A 26 1.60 11.36 6.01
C PHE A 26 1.62 11.78 7.48
N ALA A 27 2.47 11.13 8.27
CA ALA A 27 2.77 11.50 9.65
C ALA A 27 3.97 12.46 9.74
N ASP A 28 4.61 12.74 8.60
CA ASP A 28 5.77 13.62 8.43
C ASP A 28 5.43 14.66 7.37
N GLU A 29 5.56 15.95 7.71
CA GLU A 29 5.21 17.08 6.86
C GLU A 29 6.13 17.24 5.63
N SER A 30 7.28 16.57 5.60
CA SER A 30 8.16 16.57 4.43
C SER A 30 7.51 15.90 3.22
N TRP A 31 6.61 14.94 3.45
CA TRP A 31 5.80 14.31 2.41
C TRP A 31 4.49 15.09 2.24
N ASP A 32 4.31 15.69 1.06
CA ASP A 32 3.13 16.50 0.73
C ASP A 32 2.22 15.85 -0.33
N GLY A 33 2.63 14.69 -0.86
CA GLY A 33 1.94 13.98 -1.94
C GLY A 33 2.08 14.64 -3.32
N VAL A 34 2.90 15.68 -3.44
CA VAL A 34 3.17 16.42 -4.67
C VAL A 34 4.58 16.14 -5.16
N THR A 35 5.58 16.25 -4.28
CA THR A 35 6.99 16.05 -4.61
C THR A 35 7.63 15.07 -3.65
N VAL A 36 8.41 14.12 -4.17
CA VAL A 36 9.20 13.24 -3.30
C VAL A 36 10.22 14.09 -2.53
N PRO A 37 10.30 13.98 -1.19
CA PRO A 37 11.20 14.82 -0.40
C PRO A 37 12.66 14.61 -0.81
N THR A 38 13.43 15.69 -0.83
CA THR A 38 14.87 15.62 -1.12
C THR A 38 15.56 14.63 -0.17
N GLY A 39 16.29 13.67 -0.75
CA GLY A 39 16.98 12.61 -0.02
C GLY A 39 16.16 11.32 0.10
N GLN A 40 14.87 11.34 -0.21
CA GLN A 40 14.00 10.15 -0.20
C GLN A 40 13.96 9.41 -1.54
N GLN A 41 14.62 9.93 -2.59
CA GLN A 41 14.92 9.16 -3.79
C GLN A 41 15.94 8.04 -3.53
N CYS A 42 16.17 7.17 -4.52
CA CYS A 42 17.13 6.07 -4.38
C CYS A 42 18.59 6.55 -4.29
N GLN A 43 19.47 5.69 -3.77
CA GLN A 43 20.86 6.04 -3.47
C GLN A 43 21.67 6.31 -4.74
N LYS A 44 21.35 5.61 -5.83
CA LYS A 44 21.90 5.86 -7.18
C LYS A 44 21.77 7.32 -7.60
N PHE A 45 20.72 8.00 -7.17
CA PHE A 45 20.45 9.40 -7.52
C PHE A 45 20.51 10.34 -6.30
N GLY A 46 21.37 10.01 -5.33
CA GLY A 46 21.73 10.91 -4.22
C GLY A 46 20.79 10.85 -3.01
N GLY A 47 19.97 9.81 -2.90
CA GLY A 47 19.18 9.54 -1.70
C GLY A 47 20.06 9.35 -0.46
N ILE A 48 19.60 9.87 0.70
CA ILE A 48 20.32 9.80 1.97
C ILE A 48 19.41 9.09 2.98
N ASN A 49 19.70 7.82 3.24
CA ASN A 49 18.87 6.93 4.07
C ASN A 49 17.37 6.97 3.69
N PRO A 50 17.03 6.79 2.41
CA PRO A 50 15.65 6.86 1.97
C PRO A 50 14.81 5.76 2.59
N ALA A 51 13.55 6.05 2.89
CA ALA A 51 12.63 5.17 3.58
C ALA A 51 11.22 5.30 3.00
N THR A 52 10.34 4.37 3.35
CA THR A 52 8.91 4.59 3.14
C THR A 52 8.44 5.76 4.01
N PRO A 53 7.43 6.54 3.56
CA PRO A 53 6.84 7.55 4.40
C PRO A 53 6.22 6.93 5.65
N LYS A 54 6.31 7.65 6.77
CA LYS A 54 5.56 7.33 7.98
C LYS A 54 4.09 7.72 7.75
N LEU A 55 3.15 6.85 8.08
CA LEU A 55 1.73 7.05 7.76
C LEU A 55 0.85 7.04 9.00
N ILE A 56 -0.27 7.76 8.94
CA ILE A 56 -1.42 7.57 9.80
C ILE A 56 -2.54 6.99 8.92
N VAL A 57 -3.03 5.81 9.28
CA VAL A 57 -4.14 5.14 8.58
C VAL A 57 -5.32 5.06 9.52
N SER A 58 -6.48 5.52 9.09
CA SER A 58 -7.73 5.61 9.86
C SER A 58 -8.91 5.02 9.10
N GLU A 59 -10.07 4.93 9.77
CA GLU A 59 -11.27 4.27 9.27
C GLU A 59 -11.04 2.79 8.92
N ILE A 60 -10.14 2.15 9.67
CA ILE A 60 -9.84 0.72 9.49
C ILE A 60 -11.06 -0.10 9.91
N PRO A 61 -11.63 -0.94 9.01
CA PRO A 61 -12.76 -1.78 9.37
C PRO A 61 -12.43 -2.69 10.53
N ALA A 62 -13.39 -2.84 11.45
CA ALA A 62 -13.29 -3.79 12.55
C ALA A 62 -12.89 -5.19 12.05
N GLU A 63 -12.15 -5.92 12.87
CA GLU A 63 -11.61 -7.26 12.58
C GLU A 63 -10.48 -7.32 11.54
N SER A 64 -10.10 -6.21 10.91
CA SER A 64 -8.88 -6.17 10.09
C SER A 64 -7.66 -6.36 10.99
N ASN A 65 -6.78 -7.31 10.69
CA ASN A 65 -5.62 -7.67 11.51
C ASN A 65 -4.27 -7.25 10.90
N ALA A 66 -4.27 -6.74 9.67
CA ALA A 66 -3.08 -6.19 9.05
C ALA A 66 -3.40 -5.11 8.01
N LEU A 67 -2.37 -4.35 7.63
CA LEU A 67 -2.33 -3.52 6.44
C LEU A 67 -1.32 -4.11 5.44
N VAL A 68 -1.71 -4.22 4.18
CA VAL A 68 -0.79 -4.51 3.06
C VAL A 68 -0.48 -3.21 2.34
N LEU A 69 0.80 -2.90 2.19
CA LEU A 69 1.31 -1.68 1.56
C LEU A 69 2.04 -2.05 0.27
N GLU A 70 1.53 -1.56 -0.85
CA GLU A 70 2.07 -1.79 -2.20
C GLU A 70 2.63 -0.49 -2.75
N TYR A 71 3.96 -0.35 -2.74
CA TYR A 71 4.64 0.83 -3.25
C TYR A 71 4.84 0.71 -4.76
N SER A 72 4.54 1.77 -5.50
CA SER A 72 4.38 1.71 -6.96
C SER A 72 4.91 2.96 -7.67
N ASP A 73 5.26 2.79 -8.95
CA ASP A 73 5.58 3.86 -9.89
C ASP A 73 4.65 3.76 -11.10
N ARG A 74 3.74 4.72 -11.23
CA ARG A 74 2.67 4.71 -12.25
C ARG A 74 3.23 4.86 -13.67
N ASN A 75 4.42 5.42 -13.81
CA ASN A 75 5.04 5.70 -15.10
C ASN A 75 5.97 4.60 -15.59
N TYR A 76 6.21 3.57 -14.77
CA TYR A 76 7.05 2.45 -15.15
C TYR A 76 6.40 1.12 -14.80
N GLU A 77 5.78 0.49 -15.79
CA GLU A 77 4.91 -0.70 -15.64
C GLU A 77 5.49 -1.82 -14.79
N VAL A 78 6.79 -2.13 -14.94
CA VAL A 78 7.47 -3.16 -14.12
C VAL A 78 7.43 -2.83 -12.63
N MET A 79 7.50 -1.54 -12.32
CA MET A 79 7.55 -0.98 -10.97
C MET A 79 6.17 -0.54 -10.45
N ASP A 80 5.14 -0.57 -11.29
CA ASP A 80 3.75 -0.31 -10.91
C ASP A 80 3.16 -1.50 -10.11
N ASN A 81 2.03 -1.29 -9.44
CA ASN A 81 1.30 -2.33 -8.69
C ASN A 81 2.20 -3.11 -7.71
N GLY A 82 2.85 -2.39 -6.79
CA GLY A 82 3.70 -2.96 -5.75
C GLY A 82 5.14 -3.27 -6.19
N GLY A 83 5.55 -2.87 -7.39
CA GLY A 83 6.88 -3.22 -7.90
C GLY A 83 8.03 -2.60 -7.11
N HIS A 84 7.80 -1.53 -6.35
CA HIS A 84 8.78 -0.96 -5.41
C HIS A 84 8.88 -1.73 -4.09
N GLY A 85 8.05 -2.74 -3.88
CA GLY A 85 8.04 -3.58 -2.69
C GLY A 85 6.64 -3.68 -2.09
N ILE A 86 6.32 -4.86 -1.55
CA ILE A 86 5.05 -5.16 -0.90
C ILE A 86 5.32 -5.67 0.50
N MET A 87 4.75 -4.99 1.50
CA MET A 87 4.94 -5.33 2.91
C MET A 87 3.61 -5.41 3.63
N LYS A 88 3.54 -6.30 4.63
CA LYS A 88 2.41 -6.44 5.54
C LYS A 88 2.77 -5.90 6.92
N PHE A 89 1.99 -4.98 7.45
CA PHE A 89 2.11 -4.43 8.80
C PHE A 89 0.99 -4.99 9.69
N ILE A 90 1.36 -5.69 10.77
CA ILE A 90 0.38 -6.27 11.70
C ILE A 90 -0.21 -5.17 12.58
N ILE A 91 -1.53 -5.19 12.76
CA ILE A 91 -2.26 -4.23 13.60
C ILE A 91 -3.11 -4.93 14.65
N ASP A 92 -3.47 -4.20 15.70
CA ASP A 92 -4.49 -4.65 16.65
C ASP A 92 -5.89 -4.55 16.01
N PRO A 93 -6.66 -5.64 15.87
CA PRO A 93 -7.97 -5.63 15.23
C PRO A 93 -9.03 -4.76 15.91
N GLN A 94 -8.76 -4.25 17.12
CA GLN A 94 -9.64 -3.33 17.84
C GLN A 94 -9.37 -1.85 17.50
N LYS A 95 -8.29 -1.54 16.77
CA LYS A 95 -7.94 -0.17 16.42
C LYS A 95 -8.52 0.23 15.07
N SER A 96 -9.29 1.32 15.07
CA SER A 96 -9.74 1.98 13.83
C SER A 96 -8.69 2.92 13.22
N GLN A 97 -7.61 3.22 13.97
CA GLN A 97 -6.50 4.05 13.51
C GLN A 97 -5.16 3.50 14.02
N VAL A 98 -4.15 3.50 13.15
CA VAL A 98 -2.77 3.14 13.50
C VAL A 98 -1.77 4.10 12.87
N GLU A 99 -0.59 4.15 13.48
CA GLU A 99 0.58 4.77 12.88
C GLU A 99 1.46 3.66 12.29
N VAL A 100 1.79 3.79 10.99
CA VAL A 100 2.67 2.86 10.29
C VAL A 100 4.07 3.48 10.26
N PRO A 101 5.08 2.85 10.89
CA PRO A 101 6.43 3.40 10.92
C PRO A 101 7.11 3.28 9.56
N SER A 102 8.09 4.14 9.31
CA SER A 102 8.94 4.08 8.13
C SER A 102 9.76 2.80 8.09
N VAL A 103 9.97 2.28 6.88
CA VAL A 103 10.87 1.15 6.59
C VAL A 103 12.00 1.65 5.69
N LEU A 104 13.25 1.43 6.09
CA LEU A 104 14.40 1.84 5.29
C LEU A 104 14.40 1.12 3.93
N GLY A 105 14.71 1.87 2.88
CA GLY A 105 14.95 1.32 1.55
C GLY A 105 16.32 0.66 1.44
N HIS A 106 16.52 -0.11 0.38
CA HIS A 106 17.81 -0.75 0.07
C HIS A 106 18.38 -1.62 1.19
N THR A 107 17.49 -2.25 1.97
CA THR A 107 17.84 -3.22 3.00
C THR A 107 16.70 -4.23 3.13
N PHE A 108 17.04 -5.44 3.61
CA PHE A 108 16.07 -6.44 4.04
C PHE A 108 15.89 -6.46 5.57
N ASP A 109 16.67 -5.66 6.29
CA ASP A 109 16.49 -5.42 7.71
C ASP A 109 15.29 -4.47 7.90
N ILE A 110 14.11 -5.06 8.06
CA ILE A 110 12.84 -4.37 8.23
C ILE A 110 12.34 -4.53 9.68
N PRO A 111 11.55 -3.58 10.22
CA PRO A 111 11.04 -3.69 11.57
C PRO A 111 10.20 -4.97 11.75
N LYS A 112 10.26 -5.58 12.94
CA LYS A 112 9.64 -6.88 13.25
C LYS A 112 8.12 -6.91 13.09
N GLU A 113 7.47 -5.75 13.12
CA GLU A 113 6.04 -5.57 12.92
C GLU A 113 5.65 -5.75 11.43
N PHE A 114 6.64 -5.70 10.54
CA PHE A 114 6.46 -5.95 9.13
C PHE A 114 6.83 -7.39 8.74
N THR A 115 6.10 -7.90 7.76
CA THR A 115 6.49 -9.08 6.98
C THR A 115 6.65 -8.66 5.53
N LEU A 116 7.78 -9.03 4.92
CA LEU A 116 7.98 -8.85 3.49
C LEU A 116 7.08 -9.84 2.73
N ILE A 117 6.20 -9.32 1.85
CA ILE A 117 5.41 -10.14 0.93
C ILE A 117 6.20 -10.32 -0.38
N GLU A 118 6.67 -9.21 -0.95
CA GLU A 118 7.44 -9.21 -2.20
C GLU A 118 8.51 -8.11 -2.13
N ALA A 119 9.75 -8.46 -2.48
CA ALA A 119 10.83 -7.48 -2.63
C ALA A 119 10.66 -6.64 -3.89
N HIS A 120 11.33 -5.49 -3.97
CA HIS A 120 11.26 -4.68 -5.19
C HIS A 120 11.83 -5.42 -6.42
N ARG A 121 11.26 -5.15 -7.60
CA ARG A 121 11.48 -5.94 -8.82
C ARG A 121 12.76 -5.59 -9.60
N SER A 122 13.49 -4.54 -9.19
CA SER A 122 14.70 -4.05 -9.87
C SER A 122 15.96 -4.06 -8.99
N PRO A 123 16.41 -5.22 -8.45
CA PRO A 123 17.54 -5.32 -7.53
C PRO A 123 18.91 -4.99 -8.13
N SER A 124 19.01 -4.91 -9.46
CA SER A 124 20.24 -4.54 -10.17
C SER A 124 20.28 -3.08 -10.63
N TRP A 125 19.17 -2.33 -10.52
CA TRP A 125 19.12 -0.93 -10.94
C TRP A 125 19.83 -0.02 -9.94
N ASP A 126 19.58 -0.27 -8.66
CA ASP A 126 20.29 0.28 -7.49
C ASP A 126 20.58 -0.87 -6.51
N LYS A 127 20.64 -0.62 -5.20
CA LYS A 127 20.85 -1.62 -4.16
C LYS A 127 19.55 -2.41 -3.87
N ALA A 128 19.68 -3.72 -3.71
CA ALA A 128 18.56 -4.60 -3.36
C ALA A 128 17.97 -4.31 -1.96
N GLY A 129 16.68 -4.59 -1.76
CA GLY A 129 16.01 -4.50 -0.45
C GLY A 129 14.54 -4.91 -0.48
N ALA A 130 13.85 -4.75 0.64
CA ALA A 130 12.41 -4.90 0.75
C ALA A 130 11.67 -3.80 -0.05
N TYR A 131 12.18 -2.57 0.04
CA TYR A 131 11.65 -1.38 -0.61
C TYR A 131 12.71 -0.73 -1.49
N MET A 132 12.36 -0.41 -2.74
CA MET A 132 13.12 0.51 -3.58
C MET A 132 12.49 1.90 -3.46
N PRO A 133 13.21 2.94 -3.01
CA PRO A 133 12.74 4.32 -3.06
C PRO A 133 12.54 4.82 -4.50
N PRO A 134 11.86 5.97 -4.71
CA PRO A 134 11.73 6.61 -6.02
C PRO A 134 13.06 6.68 -6.77
N CYS A 135 13.13 6.10 -7.97
CA CYS A 135 14.41 5.83 -8.65
C CYS A 135 14.36 6.07 -10.17
N SER A 136 13.52 7.02 -10.61
CA SER A 136 13.40 7.43 -12.01
C SER A 136 14.62 8.20 -12.54
N GLY A 137 15.39 8.82 -11.65
CA GLY A 137 16.51 9.71 -12.00
C GLY A 137 16.07 11.12 -12.37
N GLY A 138 15.01 11.65 -11.75
CA GLY A 138 14.53 13.00 -12.03
C GLY A 138 13.60 13.10 -13.24
N LYS A 139 12.97 11.98 -13.64
CA LYS A 139 12.12 11.91 -14.83
C LYS A 139 10.66 12.24 -14.56
N ASN A 140 10.34 12.74 -13.37
CA ASN A 140 9.00 13.17 -12.98
C ASN A 140 7.97 12.02 -13.00
N ASN A 141 8.39 10.85 -12.55
CA ASN A 141 7.53 9.69 -12.34
C ASN A 141 6.63 9.91 -11.12
N GLU A 142 5.43 9.36 -11.15
CA GLU A 142 4.38 9.48 -10.13
C GLU A 142 4.40 8.25 -9.22
N TYR A 143 4.74 8.48 -7.96
CA TYR A 143 4.85 7.45 -6.95
C TYR A 143 3.62 7.43 -6.06
N TYR A 144 3.17 6.23 -5.71
CA TYR A 144 2.02 6.05 -4.84
C TYR A 144 2.14 4.78 -4.00
N VAL A 145 1.36 4.71 -2.93
CA VAL A 145 1.18 3.50 -2.14
C VAL A 145 -0.30 3.12 -2.13
N THR A 146 -0.60 1.88 -2.52
CA THR A 146 -1.91 1.28 -2.25
C THR A 146 -1.89 0.65 -0.87
N ILE A 147 -2.86 1.02 -0.04
CA ILE A 147 -2.98 0.56 1.34
C ILE A 147 -4.27 -0.27 1.41
N LYS A 148 -4.14 -1.54 1.80
CA LYS A 148 -5.25 -2.48 1.93
C LYS A 148 -5.35 -2.93 3.38
N ALA A 149 -6.49 -2.71 4.03
CA ALA A 149 -6.79 -3.38 5.27
C ALA A 149 -7.25 -4.79 4.95
N VAL A 150 -6.75 -5.76 5.70
CA VAL A 150 -7.07 -7.16 5.50
C VAL A 150 -7.49 -7.82 6.81
N LYS A 151 -8.41 -8.77 6.71
CA LYS A 151 -8.66 -9.79 7.71
C LYS A 151 -8.10 -11.09 7.16
N ASP A 152 -6.98 -11.54 7.73
CA ASP A 152 -6.15 -12.60 7.17
C ASP A 152 -5.72 -12.22 5.75
N ASP A 153 -6.17 -12.95 4.72
CA ASP A 153 -5.84 -12.64 3.31
C ASP A 153 -6.97 -11.92 2.57
N LYS A 154 -8.10 -11.63 3.24
CA LYS A 154 -9.25 -10.98 2.63
C LYS A 154 -9.18 -9.47 2.81
N VAL A 155 -9.17 -8.73 1.70
CA VAL A 155 -9.29 -7.26 1.70
C VAL A 155 -10.66 -6.84 2.26
N THR A 156 -10.64 -6.00 3.27
CA THR A 156 -11.83 -5.40 3.92
C THR A 156 -12.06 -3.96 3.46
N ALA A 157 -10.97 -3.25 3.18
CA ALA A 157 -10.98 -1.87 2.71
C ALA A 157 -9.67 -1.52 2.00
N SER A 158 -9.69 -0.49 1.16
CA SER A 158 -8.49 -0.02 0.47
C SER A 158 -8.51 1.47 0.18
N THR A 159 -7.33 2.08 0.09
CA THR A 159 -7.14 3.43 -0.41
C THR A 159 -5.81 3.55 -1.16
N VAL A 160 -5.64 4.65 -1.89
CA VAL A 160 -4.39 5.01 -2.56
C VAL A 160 -3.93 6.35 -2.02
N LEU A 161 -2.67 6.44 -1.63
CA LEU A 161 -2.03 7.68 -1.20
C LEU A 161 -0.93 8.04 -2.21
N GLU A 162 -1.08 9.20 -2.84
CA GLU A 162 -0.06 9.75 -3.74
C GLU A 162 1.14 10.23 -2.91
N MET A 163 2.34 9.78 -3.28
CA MET A 163 3.60 10.09 -2.60
C MET A 163 4.36 11.26 -3.23
N GLY A 164 3.89 11.72 -4.39
CA GLY A 164 4.50 12.80 -5.16
C GLY A 164 5.37 12.30 -6.31
N LYS A 165 6.03 13.25 -6.97
CA LYS A 165 6.83 12.99 -8.18
C LYS A 165 8.34 13.07 -7.93
N TYR A 166 9.08 12.24 -8.66
CA TYR A 166 10.55 12.30 -8.78
C TYR A 166 10.98 11.95 -10.19
#